data_AF-A0A7K2Q6X2-F1
#
_entry.id   AF-A0A7K2Q6X2-F1
#
_cell.length_a   1.000
_cell.length_b   1.000
_cell.length_c   1.000
_cell.angle_alpha   90.00
_cell.angle_beta   90.00
_cell.angle_gamma   90.00
#
_symmetry.space_group_name_H-M   'P 1'
#
loop_
_entity.id
_entity.type
_entity.pdbx_description
1 polymer ?
#
loop_
_entity_poly.entity_id
_entity_poly.type
_entity_poly.pdbx_seq_one_letter_code
_entity_poly.pdbx_strand_id
1 'polypeptide(L)' 'GPHLHFEIRTGPSYGSDIDPLAYLRSKGVSI' A
#
# COMPACT_ATOMS: atom_id res chain seq x y z
N GLY A 1 -11.71 -4.88 -15.76
CA GLY A 1 -11.62 -6.36 -15.72
C GLY A 1 -11.22 -6.82 -14.33
N PRO A 2 -11.00 -8.12 -14.11
CA PRO A 2 -10.54 -8.64 -12.82
C PRO A 2 -9.23 -7.99 -12.38
N HIS A 3 -9.21 -7.44 -11.17
CA HIS A 3 -8.02 -6.85 -10.56
C HIS A 3 -8.12 -6.94 -9.04
N LEU A 4 -6.97 -6.84 -8.38
CA LEU A 4 -6.88 -6.72 -6.93
C LEU A 4 -6.73 -5.24 -6.57
N HIS A 5 -7.59 -4.76 -5.67
CA HIS A 5 -7.40 -3.47 -5.01
C HIS A 5 -6.90 -3.71 -3.59
N PHE A 6 -5.86 -2.99 -3.19
CA PHE A 6 -5.38 -2.96 -1.81
C PHE A 6 -4.77 -1.59 -1.51
N GLU A 7 -4.75 -1.24 -0.23
CA GLU A 7 -4.17 -0.01 0.31
C GLU A 7 -3.31 -0.33 1.54
N ILE A 8 -2.40 0.58 1.90
CA ILE A 8 -1.57 0.45 3.09
C ILE A 8 -1.80 1.68 3.97
N ARG A 9 -2.11 1.43 5.24
CA ARG A 9 -2.49 2.47 6.19
C ARG A 9 -1.69 2.35 7.47
N THR A 10 -1.31 3.48 8.03
CA THR A 10 -0.56 3.57 9.30
C THR A 10 -1.46 3.59 10.53
N GLY A 11 -2.77 3.76 10.34
CA GLY A 11 -3.78 3.78 11.40
C GLY A 11 -5.21 3.78 10.86
N PRO A 12 -6.24 3.79 11.73
CA PRO A 12 -7.65 3.65 11.32
C PRO A 12 -8.28 4.94 10.79
N SER A 13 -7.68 6.10 11.06
CA SER A 13 -8.21 7.41 10.65
C SER A 13 -8.15 7.64 9.14
N TYR A 14 -8.97 8.56 8.63
CA TYR A 14 -8.88 9.03 7.24
C TYR A 14 -7.56 9.79 7.00
N GLY A 15 -6.98 9.64 5.81
CA GLY A 15 -5.69 10.24 5.44
C GLY A 15 -4.47 9.52 6.04
N SER A 16 -4.65 8.33 6.61
CA SER A 16 -3.55 7.50 7.13
C SER A 16 -2.91 6.61 6.06
N ASP A 17 -3.42 6.67 4.83
CA ASP A 17 -2.91 5.97 3.67
C ASP A 17 -1.54 6.49 3.25
N ILE A 18 -0.70 5.57 2.76
CA ILE A 18 0.65 5.84 2.28
C ILE A 18 0.87 5.18 0.92
N ASP A 19 1.88 5.63 0.17
CA ASP A 19 2.23 5.02 -1.13
C ASP A 19 2.54 3.52 -0.96
N PRO A 20 1.69 2.63 -1.49
CA PRO A 20 1.85 1.20 -1.31
C PRO A 20 3.06 0.64 -2.07
N LEU A 21 3.46 1.25 -3.19
CA LEU A 21 4.60 0.77 -3.97
C LEU A 21 5.92 1.10 -3.26
N ALA A 22 6.03 2.31 -2.71
CA ALA A 22 7.20 2.68 -1.90
C ALA A 22 7.35 1.77 -0.67
N TYR A 23 6.23 1.50 0.03
CA TYR A 23 6.24 0.56 1.16
C TYR A 23 6.69 -0.85 0.75
N LEU A 24 6.12 -1.42 -0.32
CA LEU A 24 6.45 -2.77 -0.78
C LEU A 24 7.93 -2.88 -1.20
N ARG A 25 8.44 -1.90 -1.94
CA ARG A 25 9.86 -1.85 -2.33
C ARG A 25 10.78 -1.76 -1.11
N SER A 26 10.41 -0.99 -0.09
CA SER A 26 11.15 -0.94 1.18
C SER A 26 11.21 -2.28 1.92
N LYS A 27 10.23 -3.16 1.68
CA LYS A 27 10.17 -4.53 2.21
C LYS A 27 10.87 -5.56 1.31
N GLY A 28 11.56 -5.11 0.25
CA GLY A 28 12.27 -5.98 -0.67
C GLY A 28 11.37 -6.73 -1.66
N VAL A 29 10.12 -6.28 -1.84
CA VAL A 29 9.22 -6.85 -2.85
C VAL A 29 9.65 -6.36 -4.23
N SER A 30 9.91 -7.29 -5.14
CA SER A 30 10.17 -7.00 -6.55
C SER A 30 8.85 -6.85 -7.31
N ILE A 31 8.46 -5.60 -7.59
CA ILE A 31 7.21 -5.20 -8.26
C ILE A 31 7.44 -4.04 -9.25
#